data_AF-A0A7I8VQ50-F1
#
_entry.id   AF-A0A7I8VQ50-F1
#
_cell.length_a   1.000
_cell.length_b   1.000
_cell.length_c   1.000
_cell.angle_alpha   90.00
_cell.angle_beta   90.00
_cell.angle_gamma   90.00
#
_symmetry.space_group_name_H-M   'P 1'
#
loop_
_entity.id
_entity.type
_entity.pdbx_description
1 polymer ?
#
loop_
_entity_poly.entity_id
_entity_poly.type
_entity_poly.pdbx_seq_one_letter_code
_entity_poly.pdbx_strand_id
1 'polypeptide(L)'
;MGIDKMILLGHSLGGFLTTSYAIRYPERVEHLIVVDGWGFAVMPQNGSERTPVPRWIKILASMLSPFNPFAGIRALGFVGKHLIRKFRPDLIQTFSSVTEDEPTVVADYIYYSNSRKPSGESAFKAMTMSFGWAKNPMLSRIHKLSEKVPMTMIYGSRSWISDSSGWEAKRRRQEENENCFVDVHIIKNAGHHVYANQSEEFNNLINKICSAGGEPKKIRTKASKLSLTIQDTVSNNEHIHRNAYEGEAQTVKLNTDLSEIKQAARLEDYETIRFQVGEVDA
;
A
#
# COMPACT_ATOMS: atom_id res chain seq x y z
N MET A 1 25.80 9.73 11.68
CA MET A 1 24.40 9.65 12.15
C MET A 1 24.34 9.14 13.59
N GLY A 2 25.07 8.09 13.99
CA GLY A 2 25.16 7.69 15.41
C GLY A 2 23.83 7.21 16.02
N ILE A 3 22.94 6.67 15.17
CA ILE A 3 21.62 6.18 15.58
C ILE A 3 21.74 4.66 15.77
N ASP A 4 21.59 4.20 17.01
CA ASP A 4 21.74 2.79 17.35
C ASP A 4 20.52 1.96 16.98
N LYS A 5 19.31 2.45 17.30
CA LYS A 5 18.05 1.81 16.97
C LYS A 5 17.00 2.85 16.62
N MET A 6 16.14 2.57 15.63
CA MET A 6 15.17 3.54 15.12
C MET A 6 13.85 2.92 14.67
N ILE A 7 12.77 3.70 14.74
CA ILE A 7 11.56 3.40 13.98
C ILE A 7 11.82 3.81 12.53
N LEU A 8 11.76 2.84 11.62
CA LEU A 8 12.15 3.03 10.23
C LEU A 8 10.93 3.02 9.32
N LEU A 9 10.63 4.17 8.73
CA LEU A 9 9.50 4.34 7.81
C LEU A 9 9.99 4.45 6.36
N GLY A 10 9.38 3.66 5.47
CA GLY A 10 9.62 3.74 4.03
C GLY A 10 8.32 3.88 3.23
N HIS A 11 8.25 4.88 2.36
CA HIS A 11 7.15 5.06 1.40
C HIS A 11 7.53 4.53 0.02
N SER A 12 6.61 3.86 -0.69
CA SER A 12 6.81 3.43 -2.08
C SER A 12 8.08 2.58 -2.25
N LEU A 13 9.02 2.96 -3.12
CA LEU A 13 10.33 2.30 -3.23
C LEU A 13 11.09 2.30 -1.90
N GLY A 14 10.93 3.35 -1.10
CA GLY A 14 11.47 3.43 0.25
C GLY A 14 11.01 2.25 1.13
N GLY A 15 9.76 1.80 0.98
CA GLY A 15 9.25 0.61 1.71
C GLY A 15 10.02 -0.67 1.39
N PHE A 16 10.35 -0.88 0.11
CA PHE A 16 11.21 -1.98 -0.32
C PHE A 16 12.62 -1.91 0.28
N LEU A 17 13.20 -0.70 0.27
CA LEU A 17 14.55 -0.45 0.77
C LEU A 17 14.64 -0.58 2.29
N THR A 18 13.69 -0.01 3.04
CA THR A 18 13.66 -0.08 4.51
C THR A 18 13.39 -1.50 4.98
N THR A 19 12.56 -2.26 4.27
CA THR A 19 12.34 -3.67 4.60
C THR A 19 13.59 -4.50 4.30
N SER A 20 14.26 -4.25 3.17
CA SER A 20 15.55 -4.88 2.86
C SER A 20 16.63 -4.56 3.91
N TYR A 21 16.64 -3.32 4.41
CA TYR A 21 17.51 -2.88 5.50
C TYR A 21 17.18 -3.61 6.81
N ALA A 22 15.89 -3.68 7.19
CA ALA A 22 15.43 -4.34 8.41
C ALA A 22 15.70 -5.86 8.41
N ILE A 23 15.66 -6.51 7.24
CA ILE A 23 16.07 -7.92 7.09
C ILE A 23 17.57 -8.08 7.39
N ARG A 24 18.40 -7.12 6.95
CA ARG A 24 19.86 -7.20 7.08
C ARG A 24 20.38 -6.76 8.45
N TYR A 25 19.73 -5.78 9.06
CA TYR A 25 20.14 -5.14 10.32
C TYR A 25 18.95 -5.03 11.29
N PRO A 26 18.33 -6.16 11.68
CA PRO A 26 17.15 -6.15 12.54
C PRO A 26 17.41 -5.49 13.90
N GLU A 27 18.63 -5.56 14.42
CA GLU A 27 19.04 -4.92 15.68
C GLU A 27 18.99 -3.39 15.64
N ARG A 28 19.02 -2.80 14.44
CA ARG A 28 18.94 -1.35 14.22
C ARG A 28 17.51 -0.84 14.08
N VAL A 29 16.51 -1.72 14.05
CA VAL A 29 15.13 -1.38 13.76
C VAL A 29 14.26 -1.70 14.98
N GLU A 30 13.67 -0.66 15.56
CA GLU A 30 12.68 -0.78 16.64
C GLU A 30 11.32 -1.21 16.08
N HIS A 31 10.90 -0.59 14.98
CA HIS A 31 9.64 -0.87 14.32
C HIS A 31 9.76 -0.50 12.84
N LEU A 32 9.31 -1.38 11.95
CA LEU A 32 9.28 -1.14 10.51
C LEU A 32 7.91 -0.63 10.07
N ILE A 33 7.86 0.56 9.49
CA ILE A 33 6.63 1.12 8.92
C ILE A 33 6.77 1.16 7.40
N VAL A 34 5.85 0.51 6.69
CA VAL A 34 5.81 0.47 5.22
C VAL A 34 4.56 1.19 4.75
N VAL A 35 4.74 2.32 4.07
CA VAL A 35 3.63 3.13 3.56
C VAL A 35 3.54 2.94 2.05
N ASP A 36 2.44 2.36 1.58
CA ASP A 36 2.15 2.19 0.15
C ASP A 36 3.36 1.61 -0.61
N GLY A 37 3.91 0.51 -0.08
CA GLY A 37 5.22 -0.02 -0.46
C GLY A 37 5.24 -0.67 -1.84
N TRP A 38 6.10 -0.19 -2.74
CA TRP A 38 6.35 -0.86 -4.02
C TRP A 38 7.23 -2.10 -3.82
N GLY A 39 7.13 -3.08 -4.73
CA GLY A 39 8.04 -4.22 -4.80
C GLY A 39 7.73 -5.36 -3.83
N PHE A 40 6.55 -5.36 -3.21
CA PHE A 40 6.09 -6.45 -2.36
C PHE A 40 5.48 -7.60 -3.16
N ALA A 41 4.54 -7.27 -4.05
CA ALA A 41 3.81 -8.25 -4.83
C ALA A 41 4.74 -9.05 -5.77
N VAL A 42 4.39 -10.32 -6.00
CA VAL A 42 5.08 -11.23 -6.93
C VAL A 42 4.40 -11.16 -8.28
N MET A 43 5.17 -11.14 -9.38
CA MET A 43 4.61 -11.21 -10.72
C MET A 43 3.89 -12.57 -10.91
N PRO A 44 2.64 -12.60 -11.38
CA PRO A 44 1.96 -13.84 -11.73
C PRO A 44 2.75 -14.59 -12.81
N GLN A 45 3.02 -15.88 -12.61
CA GLN A 45 3.79 -16.69 -13.56
C GLN A 45 2.94 -17.28 -14.71
N ASN A 46 1.61 -17.31 -14.55
CA ASN A 46 0.71 -17.92 -15.54
C ASN A 46 0.02 -16.84 -16.38
N GLY A 47 0.32 -16.82 -17.68
CA GLY A 47 -0.27 -15.92 -18.68
C GLY A 47 -1.72 -16.25 -19.07
N SER A 48 -2.55 -16.76 -18.15
CA SER A 48 -3.90 -17.24 -18.45
C SER A 48 -5.04 -16.32 -17.99
N GLU A 49 -4.75 -15.18 -17.39
CA GLU A 49 -5.77 -14.15 -17.22
C GLU A 49 -5.25 -12.87 -17.86
N ARG A 50 -6.05 -12.32 -18.78
CA ARG A 50 -5.90 -10.95 -19.26
C ARG A 50 -6.24 -10.01 -18.09
N THR A 51 -5.48 -10.05 -17.01
CA THR A 51 -5.59 -9.06 -15.95
C THR A 51 -5.21 -7.73 -16.60
N PRO A 52 -6.11 -6.73 -16.63
CA PRO A 52 -5.81 -5.45 -17.25
C PRO A 52 -4.53 -4.94 -16.61
N VAL A 53 -3.49 -4.70 -17.43
CA VAL A 53 -2.19 -4.18 -16.96
C VAL A 53 -2.46 -3.09 -15.93
N PRO A 54 -2.18 -3.33 -14.62
CA PRO A 54 -2.60 -2.41 -13.58
C PRO A 54 -2.10 -1.01 -13.89
N ARG A 55 -2.90 0.01 -13.58
CA ARG A 55 -2.61 1.40 -14.00
C ARG A 55 -1.21 1.87 -13.57
N TRP A 56 -0.70 1.37 -12.44
CA TRP A 56 0.65 1.64 -11.95
C TRP A 56 1.76 1.13 -12.87
N ILE A 57 1.57 -0.03 -13.52
CA ILE A 57 2.53 -0.59 -14.49
C ILE A 57 2.67 0.34 -15.68
N LYS A 58 1.56 0.91 -16.18
CA LYS A 58 1.59 1.87 -17.30
C LYS A 58 2.33 3.15 -16.94
N ILE A 59 2.10 3.66 -15.73
CA ILE A 59 2.78 4.87 -15.21
C ILE A 59 4.28 4.60 -15.03
N LEU A 60 4.64 3.44 -14.48
CA LEU A 60 6.03 3.07 -14.24
C LEU A 60 6.80 2.76 -15.54
N ALA A 61 6.15 2.09 -16.49
CA ALA A 61 6.69 1.85 -17.82
C ALA A 61 6.97 3.16 -18.58
N SER A 62 6.12 4.18 -18.40
CA SER A 62 6.36 5.53 -18.93
C SER A 62 7.62 6.17 -18.32
N MET A 63 7.86 6.00 -17.02
CA MET A 63 9.07 6.50 -16.35
C MET A 63 10.35 5.75 -16.77
N LEU A 64 10.24 4.46 -17.10
CA LEU A 64 11.37 3.59 -17.47
C LEU A 64 11.69 3.59 -18.98
N SER A 65 10.85 4.22 -19.80
CA SER A 65 11.02 4.34 -21.25
C SER A 65 12.35 5.02 -21.61
N PRO A 66 13.06 4.60 -22.69
CA PRO A 66 14.28 5.28 -23.17
C PRO A 66 14.02 6.74 -23.56
N PHE A 67 12.77 7.09 -23.90
CA PHE A 67 12.28 8.47 -23.87
C PHE A 67 11.74 8.79 -22.47
N ASN A 68 12.66 8.91 -21.52
CA ASN A 68 12.34 9.28 -20.15
C ASN A 68 11.78 10.72 -20.14
N PRO A 69 10.55 10.99 -19.66
CA PRO A 69 10.04 12.35 -19.57
C PRO A 69 10.94 13.27 -18.72
N PHE A 70 11.67 12.72 -17.73
CA PHE A 70 12.70 13.45 -16.99
C PHE A 70 13.98 13.67 -17.79
N ALA A 71 14.31 12.85 -18.79
CA ALA A 71 15.37 13.15 -19.74
C ALA A 71 15.00 14.34 -20.65
N GLY A 72 13.73 14.45 -21.06
CA GLY A 72 13.20 15.65 -21.74
C GLY A 72 13.24 16.90 -20.86
N ILE A 73 12.87 16.78 -19.58
CA ILE A 73 12.97 17.88 -18.59
C ILE A 73 14.44 18.29 -18.35
N ARG A 74 15.36 17.33 -18.24
CA ARG A 74 16.81 17.57 -18.08
C ARG A 74 17.44 18.20 -19.33
N ALA A 75 16.98 17.82 -20.52
CA ALA A 75 17.47 18.37 -21.78
C ALA A 75 17.02 19.82 -22.03
N LEU A 76 15.94 20.29 -21.38
CA LEU A 76 15.31 21.57 -21.66
C LEU A 76 15.52 22.67 -20.59
N GLY A 77 16.37 22.43 -19.59
CA GLY A 77 16.78 23.45 -18.61
C GLY A 77 15.63 24.30 -18.07
N PHE A 78 15.65 25.62 -18.33
CA PHE A 78 14.67 26.60 -17.83
C PHE A 78 13.20 26.29 -18.19
N VAL A 79 12.94 25.58 -19.30
CA VAL A 79 11.58 25.22 -19.75
C VAL A 79 11.00 24.04 -18.94
N GLY A 80 11.84 23.26 -18.26
CA GLY A 80 11.43 22.09 -17.49
C GLY A 80 10.46 22.39 -16.34
N LYS A 81 10.56 23.57 -15.71
CA LYS A 81 9.65 24.01 -14.64
C LYS A 81 8.21 24.21 -15.11
N HIS A 82 8.04 24.80 -16.29
CA HIS A 82 6.73 25.00 -16.91
C HIS A 82 6.11 23.68 -17.38
N LEU A 83 6.94 22.72 -17.80
CA LEU A 83 6.52 21.38 -18.20
C LEU A 83 5.94 20.59 -17.02
N ILE A 84 6.61 20.56 -15.85
CA ILE A 84 6.10 19.83 -14.68
C ILE A 84 4.74 20.37 -14.23
N ARG A 85 4.56 21.70 -14.25
CA ARG A 85 3.29 22.37 -13.91
C ARG A 85 2.15 21.98 -14.86
N LYS A 86 2.45 21.69 -16.12
CA LYS A 86 1.47 21.26 -17.14
C LYS A 86 1.20 19.75 -17.14
N PHE A 87 2.21 18.92 -16.82
CA PHE A 87 2.12 17.47 -16.96
C PHE A 87 1.87 16.70 -15.64
N ARG A 88 2.06 17.31 -14.47
CA ARG A 88 1.81 16.69 -13.16
C ARG A 88 0.98 17.57 -12.20
N PRO A 89 -0.21 18.06 -12.63
CA PRO A 89 -1.09 18.81 -11.75
C PRO A 89 -1.54 17.98 -10.54
N ASP A 90 -1.56 16.65 -10.66
CA ASP A 90 -1.88 15.71 -9.59
C ASP A 90 -0.98 15.85 -8.35
N LEU A 91 0.33 16.05 -8.56
CA LEU A 91 1.27 16.21 -7.45
C LEU A 91 1.13 17.58 -6.80
N ILE A 92 0.95 18.63 -7.60
CA ILE A 92 0.76 19.98 -7.06
C ILE A 92 -0.54 20.02 -6.22
N GLN A 93 -1.62 19.44 -6.74
CA GLN A 93 -2.90 19.35 -6.03
C GLN A 93 -2.80 18.51 -4.75
N THR A 94 -2.00 17.44 -4.76
CA THR A 94 -1.82 16.56 -3.59
C THR A 94 -1.24 17.31 -2.38
N PHE A 95 -0.42 18.34 -2.62
CA PHE A 95 0.26 19.12 -1.57
C PHE A 95 -0.27 20.56 -1.45
N SER A 96 -1.39 20.88 -2.10
CA SER A 96 -1.89 22.25 -2.15
C SER A 96 -2.23 22.80 -0.76
N SER A 97 -2.76 21.95 0.14
CA SER A 97 -3.13 22.33 1.51
C SER A 97 -1.95 22.74 2.40
N VAL A 98 -0.72 22.36 2.05
CA VAL A 98 0.49 22.72 2.79
C VAL A 98 1.36 23.73 2.05
N THR A 99 0.93 24.15 0.85
CA THR A 99 1.67 25.08 -0.02
C THR A 99 0.77 26.19 -0.55
N GLU A 100 -0.27 26.55 0.20
CA GLU A 100 -1.28 27.55 -0.20
C GLU A 100 -0.63 28.90 -0.60
N ASP A 101 0.39 29.32 0.14
CA ASP A 101 1.12 30.58 -0.11
C ASP A 101 2.12 30.48 -1.27
N GLU A 102 2.51 29.27 -1.68
CA GLU A 102 3.57 29.03 -2.66
C GLU A 102 3.24 27.86 -3.59
N PRO A 103 2.25 28.02 -4.51
CA PRO A 103 1.74 26.93 -5.35
C PRO A 103 2.77 26.35 -6.33
N THR A 104 3.95 26.98 -6.42
CA THR A 104 5.04 26.60 -7.33
C THR A 104 6.10 25.73 -6.65
N VAL A 105 6.15 25.74 -5.31
CA VAL A 105 7.24 25.14 -4.54
C VAL A 105 7.35 23.63 -4.74
N VAL A 106 6.21 22.94 -4.88
CA VAL A 106 6.16 21.49 -5.12
C VAL A 106 6.76 21.15 -6.48
N ALA A 107 6.40 21.92 -7.52
CA ALA A 107 6.90 21.72 -8.86
C ALA A 107 8.41 21.98 -8.93
N ASP A 108 8.88 23.04 -8.27
CA ASP A 108 10.30 23.38 -8.18
C ASP A 108 11.08 22.32 -7.40
N TYR A 109 10.54 21.83 -6.27
CA TYR A 109 11.14 20.74 -5.50
C TYR A 109 11.31 19.48 -6.35
N ILE A 110 10.27 19.06 -7.09
CA ILE A 110 10.32 17.90 -7.98
C ILE A 110 11.36 18.13 -9.08
N TYR A 111 11.34 19.31 -9.71
CA TYR A 111 12.28 19.64 -10.77
C TYR A 111 13.73 19.54 -10.29
N TYR A 112 14.07 20.25 -9.21
CA TYR A 112 15.45 20.30 -8.73
C TYR A 112 15.93 18.96 -8.21
N SER A 113 15.08 18.21 -7.50
CA SER A 113 15.40 16.86 -7.02
C SER A 113 15.72 15.90 -8.16
N ASN A 114 15.05 16.05 -9.30
CA ASN A 114 15.24 15.17 -10.46
C ASN A 114 16.19 15.74 -11.52
N SER A 115 16.58 17.01 -11.47
CA SER A 115 17.48 17.63 -12.46
C SER A 115 18.92 17.11 -12.43
N ARG A 116 19.32 16.45 -11.33
CA ARG A 116 20.68 15.92 -11.13
C ARG A 116 20.88 14.56 -11.78
N LYS A 117 22.09 13.99 -11.64
CA LYS A 117 22.45 12.66 -12.14
C LYS A 117 21.40 11.62 -11.67
N PRO A 118 20.86 10.79 -12.58
CA PRO A 118 19.71 9.93 -12.31
C PRO A 118 20.09 8.63 -11.57
N SER A 119 20.78 8.73 -10.43
CA SER A 119 21.19 7.56 -9.66
C SER A 119 19.98 6.78 -9.12
N GLY A 120 18.94 7.48 -8.67
CA GLY A 120 17.69 6.86 -8.22
C GLY A 120 16.96 6.10 -9.32
N GLU A 121 16.83 6.68 -10.51
CA GLU A 121 16.22 6.02 -11.68
C GLU A 121 17.04 4.80 -12.12
N SER A 122 18.37 4.93 -12.13
CA SER A 122 19.29 3.85 -12.48
C SER A 122 19.18 2.69 -11.48
N ALA A 123 19.15 2.99 -10.19
CA ALA A 123 18.96 2.02 -9.13
C ALA A 123 17.58 1.34 -9.23
N PHE A 124 16.52 2.13 -9.45
CA PHE A 124 15.18 1.60 -9.63
C PHE A 124 15.09 0.65 -10.83
N LYS A 125 15.61 1.06 -11.99
CA LYS A 125 15.71 0.21 -13.19
C LYS A 125 16.50 -1.07 -12.93
N ALA A 126 17.60 -0.99 -12.16
CA ALA A 126 18.39 -2.15 -11.80
C ALA A 126 17.62 -3.14 -10.92
N MET A 127 16.66 -2.66 -10.11
CA MET A 127 15.81 -3.47 -9.22
C MET A 127 14.50 -3.95 -9.88
N THR A 128 14.13 -3.41 -11.04
CA THR A 128 12.89 -3.77 -11.75
C THR A 128 13.12 -4.76 -12.89
N MET A 129 12.17 -5.66 -13.12
CA MET A 129 12.05 -6.46 -14.34
C MET A 129 10.88 -5.95 -15.21
N SER A 130 10.53 -6.70 -16.26
CA SER A 130 9.43 -6.38 -17.19
C SER A 130 8.18 -5.88 -16.46
N PHE A 131 7.53 -4.89 -17.04
CA PHE A 131 6.32 -4.26 -16.47
C PHE A 131 6.53 -3.60 -15.09
N GLY A 132 7.78 -3.35 -14.70
CA GLY A 132 8.08 -2.62 -13.46
C GLY A 132 7.87 -3.42 -12.19
N TRP A 133 7.80 -4.75 -12.27
CA TRP A 133 7.85 -5.64 -11.11
C TRP A 133 9.23 -5.65 -10.47
N ALA A 134 9.31 -5.88 -9.16
CA ALA A 134 10.59 -6.07 -8.50
C ALA A 134 11.26 -7.37 -8.97
N LYS A 135 12.55 -7.32 -9.30
CA LYS A 135 13.35 -8.53 -9.60
C LYS A 135 13.35 -9.52 -8.45
N ASN A 136 13.37 -8.99 -7.22
CA ASN A 136 13.40 -9.75 -5.98
C ASN A 136 12.24 -9.29 -5.08
N PRO A 137 10.99 -9.72 -5.34
CA PRO A 137 9.82 -9.23 -4.63
C PRO A 137 9.90 -9.52 -3.13
N MET A 138 9.39 -8.58 -2.32
CA MET A 138 9.54 -8.64 -0.86
C MET A 138 8.77 -9.80 -0.25
N LEU A 139 7.60 -10.16 -0.77
CA LEU A 139 6.83 -11.31 -0.27
C LEU A 139 7.60 -12.64 -0.35
N SER A 140 8.51 -12.79 -1.31
CA SER A 140 9.37 -13.98 -1.42
C SER A 140 10.51 -14.00 -0.40
N ARG A 141 10.71 -12.91 0.36
CA ARG A 141 11.82 -12.74 1.30
C ARG A 141 11.36 -12.27 2.68
N ILE A 142 10.06 -12.05 2.87
CA ILE A 142 9.51 -11.45 4.08
C ILE A 142 9.75 -12.33 5.33
N HIS A 143 9.81 -13.65 5.15
CA HIS A 143 10.21 -14.63 6.17
C HIS A 143 11.60 -14.39 6.76
N LYS A 144 12.48 -13.68 6.03
CA LYS A 144 13.83 -13.35 6.50
C LYS A 144 13.83 -12.19 7.49
N LEU A 145 12.73 -11.45 7.62
CA LEU A 145 12.62 -10.38 8.60
C LEU A 145 12.47 -10.99 9.99
N SER A 146 13.37 -10.62 10.91
CA SER A 146 13.35 -11.12 12.29
C SER A 146 11.99 -10.93 12.93
N GLU A 147 11.49 -11.98 13.59
CA GLU A 147 10.25 -11.97 14.39
C GLU A 147 10.21 -10.86 15.45
N LYS A 148 11.39 -10.43 15.93
CA LYS A 148 11.54 -9.35 16.92
C LYS A 148 11.30 -7.96 16.35
N VAL A 149 11.22 -7.82 15.02
CA VAL A 149 10.97 -6.53 14.35
C VAL A 149 9.46 -6.43 14.05
N PRO A 150 8.69 -5.68 14.86
CA PRO A 150 7.29 -5.42 14.57
C PRO A 150 7.16 -4.62 13.27
N MET A 151 6.10 -4.89 12.53
CA MET A 151 5.85 -4.29 11.24
C MET A 151 4.43 -3.69 11.16
N THR A 152 4.32 -2.46 10.69
CA THR A 152 3.04 -1.83 10.34
C THR A 152 3.04 -1.46 8.86
N MET A 153 2.03 -1.92 8.13
CA MET A 153 1.83 -1.60 6.72
C MET A 153 0.64 -0.66 6.58
N ILE A 154 0.80 0.42 5.83
CA ILE A 154 -0.21 1.48 5.68
C ILE A 154 -0.47 1.67 4.19
N TYR A 155 -1.73 1.62 3.77
CA TYR A 155 -2.15 1.77 2.37
C TYR A 155 -3.23 2.84 2.23
N GLY A 156 -3.23 3.56 1.11
CA GLY A 156 -4.37 4.39 0.74
C GLY A 156 -5.47 3.57 0.08
N SER A 157 -6.75 3.79 0.44
CA SER A 157 -7.89 3.02 -0.11
C SER A 157 -8.11 3.24 -1.61
N ARG A 158 -7.54 4.30 -2.19
CA ARG A 158 -7.57 4.63 -3.62
C ARG A 158 -6.17 4.53 -4.25
N SER A 159 -5.22 3.90 -3.56
CA SER A 159 -3.88 3.70 -4.07
C SER A 159 -3.90 2.79 -5.29
N TRP A 160 -2.94 3.00 -6.19
CA TRP A 160 -2.70 2.11 -7.31
C TRP A 160 -1.90 0.86 -6.90
N ILE A 161 -1.32 0.83 -5.69
CA ILE A 161 -0.72 -0.36 -5.10
C ILE A 161 -1.79 -1.03 -4.25
N SER A 162 -1.98 -2.33 -4.48
CA SER A 162 -2.96 -3.12 -3.73
C SER A 162 -2.45 -3.45 -2.32
N ASP A 163 -3.33 -3.28 -1.34
CA ASP A 163 -3.17 -3.68 0.06
C ASP A 163 -3.14 -5.21 0.25
N SER A 164 -3.55 -6.00 -0.76
CA SER A 164 -3.44 -7.47 -0.75
C SER A 164 -2.03 -7.95 -0.42
N SER A 165 -1.01 -7.23 -0.89
CA SER A 165 0.39 -7.54 -0.58
C SER A 165 0.73 -7.40 0.91
N GLY A 166 0.04 -6.52 1.63
CA GLY A 166 0.24 -6.32 3.06
C GLY A 166 -0.45 -7.40 3.89
N TRP A 167 -1.67 -7.76 3.51
CA TRP A 167 -2.39 -8.90 4.12
C TRP A 167 -1.65 -10.22 3.91
N GLU A 168 -1.11 -10.43 2.71
CA GLU A 168 -0.31 -11.61 2.41
C GLU A 168 1.02 -11.62 3.19
N ALA A 169 1.67 -10.46 3.36
CA ALA A 169 2.85 -10.35 4.21
C ALA A 169 2.54 -10.70 5.66
N LYS A 170 1.42 -10.20 6.18
CA LYS A 170 0.92 -10.52 7.52
C LYS A 170 0.66 -12.03 7.67
N ARG A 171 -0.10 -12.63 6.75
CA ARG A 171 -0.39 -14.06 6.74
C ARG A 171 0.89 -14.90 6.79
N ARG A 172 1.83 -14.68 5.86
CA ARG A 172 3.08 -15.45 5.79
C ARG A 172 3.90 -15.37 7.07
N ARG A 173 4.06 -14.16 7.64
CA ARG A 173 4.86 -14.00 8.86
C ARG A 173 4.21 -14.65 10.08
N GLN A 174 2.88 -14.61 10.16
CA GLN A 174 2.13 -15.18 11.29
C GLN A 174 1.97 -16.71 11.18
N GLU A 175 1.92 -17.26 9.96
CA GLU A 175 1.96 -18.71 9.73
C GLU A 175 3.31 -19.33 10.12
N GLU A 176 4.41 -18.61 9.89
CA GLU A 176 5.75 -19.08 10.26
C GLU A 176 6.03 -18.91 11.75
N ASN A 177 5.56 -17.82 12.38
CA ASN A 177 5.65 -17.60 13.82
C ASN A 177 4.52 -16.69 14.31
N GLU A 178 3.64 -17.23 15.16
CA GLU A 178 2.51 -16.51 15.76
C GLU A 178 2.91 -15.27 16.58
N ASN A 179 4.16 -15.22 17.07
CA ASN A 179 4.69 -14.09 17.83
C ASN A 179 5.11 -12.91 16.94
N CYS A 180 5.14 -13.07 15.61
CA CYS A 180 5.40 -11.97 14.70
C CYS A 180 4.28 -10.94 14.73
N PHE A 181 4.59 -9.71 15.15
CA PHE A 181 3.64 -8.61 15.04
C PHE A 181 3.65 -8.01 13.62
N VAL A 182 2.51 -8.13 12.94
CA VAL A 182 2.23 -7.41 11.70
C VAL A 182 0.84 -6.77 11.76
N ASP A 183 0.78 -5.46 11.60
CA ASP A 183 -0.47 -4.70 11.51
C ASP A 183 -0.64 -4.10 10.11
N VAL A 184 -1.88 -4.02 9.64
CA VAL A 184 -2.22 -3.50 8.31
C VAL A 184 -3.33 -2.47 8.44
N HIS A 185 -3.07 -1.26 7.94
CA HIS A 185 -3.96 -0.11 8.01
C HIS A 185 -4.31 0.37 6.61
N ILE A 186 -5.59 0.61 6.38
CA ILE A 186 -6.10 1.20 5.15
C ILE A 186 -6.68 2.56 5.50
N ILE A 187 -6.06 3.62 5.00
CA ILE A 187 -6.51 5.00 5.19
C ILE A 187 -7.49 5.35 4.08
N LYS A 188 -8.73 5.68 4.47
CA LYS A 188 -9.82 5.97 3.54
C LYS A 188 -9.57 7.27 2.79
N ASN A 189 -10.01 7.33 1.53
CA ASN A 189 -9.88 8.54 0.69
C ASN A 189 -8.43 9.01 0.47
N ALA A 190 -7.45 8.13 0.68
CA ALA A 190 -6.05 8.37 0.35
C ALA A 190 -5.65 7.61 -0.92
N GLY A 191 -4.89 8.25 -1.80
CA GLY A 191 -4.16 7.60 -2.87
C GLY A 191 -2.76 7.20 -2.42
N HIS A 192 -1.83 7.03 -3.38
CA HIS A 192 -0.46 6.59 -3.12
C HIS A 192 0.33 7.50 -2.16
N HIS A 193 0.05 8.80 -2.16
CA HIS A 193 0.64 9.76 -1.24
C HIS A 193 -0.22 9.90 0.02
N VAL A 194 -0.35 8.80 0.76
CA VAL A 194 -1.24 8.70 1.93
C VAL A 194 -1.04 9.85 2.92
N TYR A 195 0.22 10.15 3.22
CA TYR A 195 0.63 11.23 4.13
C TYR A 195 0.23 12.63 3.68
N ALA A 196 -0.01 12.84 2.38
CA ALA A 196 -0.41 14.13 1.83
C ALA A 196 -1.94 14.20 1.66
N ASN A 197 -2.57 13.12 1.20
CA ASN A 197 -4.02 13.09 0.98
C ASN A 197 -4.83 13.06 2.28
N GLN A 198 -4.31 12.40 3.32
CA GLN A 198 -4.97 12.22 4.62
C GLN A 198 -3.96 12.43 5.75
N SER A 199 -3.34 13.60 5.78
CA SER A 199 -2.23 13.94 6.68
C SER A 199 -2.60 13.81 8.16
N GLU A 200 -3.81 14.23 8.56
CA GLU A 200 -4.25 14.15 9.95
C GLU A 200 -4.37 12.69 10.43
N GLU A 201 -5.09 11.84 9.69
CA GLU A 201 -5.24 10.42 10.04
C GLU A 201 -3.89 9.69 10.01
N PHE A 202 -3.08 9.95 8.98
CA PHE A 202 -1.74 9.39 8.84
C PHE A 202 -0.83 9.79 10.01
N ASN A 203 -0.72 11.08 10.31
CA ASN A 203 0.13 11.58 11.40
C ASN A 203 -0.33 11.07 12.76
N ASN A 204 -1.64 10.97 13.00
CA ASN A 204 -2.19 10.38 14.21
C ASN A 204 -1.78 8.91 14.37
N LEU A 205 -1.77 8.14 13.29
CA LEU A 205 -1.30 6.75 13.31
C LEU A 205 0.20 6.67 13.58
N ILE A 206 1.02 7.44 12.87
CA ILE A 206 2.48 7.48 13.07
C ILE A 206 2.83 7.89 14.50
N ASN A 207 2.21 8.95 15.03
CA ASN A 207 2.45 9.43 16.39
C ASN A 207 2.08 8.38 17.43
N LYS A 208 1.01 7.59 17.22
CA LYS A 208 0.67 6.48 18.12
C LYS A 208 1.75 5.39 18.14
N ILE A 209 2.31 5.03 16.98
CA ILE A 209 3.39 4.05 16.88
C ILE A 209 4.65 4.59 17.60
N CYS A 210 5.00 5.85 17.34
CA CYS A 210 6.16 6.51 17.95
C CYS A 210 6.03 6.65 19.46
N SER A 211 4.87 7.11 19.97
CA SER A 211 4.61 7.26 21.41
C SER A 211 4.54 5.93 22.16
N ALA A 212 4.27 4.82 21.46
CA ALA A 212 4.38 3.48 22.02
C ALA A 212 5.84 2.98 22.09
N GLY A 213 6.82 3.79 21.66
CA GLY A 213 8.22 3.37 21.58
C GLY A 213 8.47 2.32 20.49
N GLY A 214 7.57 2.19 19.51
CA GLY A 214 7.62 1.10 18.53
C GLY A 214 7.09 -0.24 19.05
N GLU A 215 6.62 -0.32 20.29
CA GLU A 215 6.05 -1.55 20.86
C GLU A 215 4.87 -2.08 20.03
N PRO A 216 4.78 -3.40 19.82
CA PRO A 216 3.71 -4.04 19.06
C PRO A 216 2.36 -3.85 19.76
N LYS A 217 1.60 -2.84 19.33
CA LYS A 217 0.23 -2.59 19.78
C LYS A 217 -0.68 -2.52 18.56
N LYS A 218 -1.75 -3.32 18.55
CA LYS A 218 -2.83 -3.18 17.55
C LYS A 218 -3.43 -1.79 17.71
N ILE A 219 -3.20 -0.91 16.75
CA ILE A 219 -3.76 0.44 16.80
C ILE A 219 -5.17 0.37 16.24
N ARG A 220 -6.17 0.78 17.02
CA ARG A 220 -7.55 0.84 16.55
C ARG A 220 -7.81 2.20 15.89
N THR A 221 -8.20 2.22 14.62
CA THR A 221 -8.71 3.41 13.93
C THR A 221 -10.25 3.31 13.82
N LYS A 222 -10.96 4.43 13.64
CA LYS A 222 -12.43 4.39 13.48
C LYS A 222 -12.86 3.54 12.27
N ALA A 223 -12.05 3.52 11.20
CA ALA A 223 -12.27 2.72 10.00
C ALA A 223 -12.02 1.21 10.22
N SER A 224 -11.00 0.84 11.03
CA SER A 224 -10.66 -0.56 11.30
C SER A 224 -11.77 -1.30 12.05
N LYS A 225 -12.61 -0.59 12.82
CA LYS A 225 -13.76 -1.18 13.53
C LYS A 225 -14.79 -1.77 12.56
N LEU A 226 -15.01 -1.13 11.40
CA LEU A 226 -15.99 -1.57 10.40
C LEU A 226 -15.42 -2.69 9.51
N SER A 227 -14.15 -2.59 9.11
CA SER A 227 -13.48 -3.62 8.30
C SER A 227 -13.29 -4.93 9.06
N LEU A 228 -13.04 -4.89 10.38
CA LEU A 228 -13.02 -6.09 11.22
C LEU A 228 -14.40 -6.73 11.33
N THR A 229 -15.48 -5.95 11.51
CA THR A 229 -16.84 -6.52 11.50
C THR A 229 -17.15 -7.24 10.19
N ILE A 230 -16.70 -6.70 9.05
CA ILE A 230 -16.87 -7.34 7.74
C ILE A 230 -15.97 -8.58 7.62
N GLN A 231 -14.69 -8.52 8.02
CA GLN A 231 -13.78 -9.66 7.97
C GLN A 231 -14.20 -10.80 8.92
N ASP A 232 -14.67 -10.48 10.13
CA ASP A 232 -15.18 -11.46 11.10
C ASP A 232 -16.47 -12.11 10.57
N THR A 233 -17.32 -11.34 9.87
CA THR A 233 -18.54 -11.86 9.22
C THR A 233 -18.20 -12.75 8.02
N VAL A 234 -17.25 -12.35 7.17
CA VAL A 234 -16.81 -13.13 6.01
C VAL A 234 -16.07 -14.40 6.43
N SER A 235 -15.16 -14.31 7.41
CA SER A 235 -14.42 -15.47 7.94
C SER A 235 -15.33 -16.45 8.67
N ASN A 236 -16.36 -15.98 9.38
CA ASN A 236 -17.37 -16.87 9.98
C ASN A 236 -18.23 -17.55 8.92
N ASN A 237 -18.57 -16.84 7.82
CA ASN A 237 -19.32 -17.43 6.71
C ASN A 237 -18.50 -18.46 5.90
N GLU A 238 -17.19 -18.24 5.70
CA GLU A 238 -16.31 -19.24 5.06
C GLU A 238 -16.13 -20.49 5.94
N HIS A 239 -16.09 -20.34 7.26
CA HIS A 239 -16.05 -21.47 8.20
C HIS A 239 -17.36 -22.28 8.18
N ILE A 240 -18.51 -21.62 8.06
CA ILE A 240 -19.82 -22.28 7.92
C ILE A 240 -19.90 -23.02 6.57
N HIS A 241 -19.38 -22.43 5.49
CA HIS A 241 -19.32 -23.09 4.17
C HIS A 241 -18.42 -24.32 4.16
N ARG A 242 -17.29 -24.35 4.89
CA ARG A 242 -16.46 -25.57 5.00
C ARG A 242 -17.15 -26.69 5.77
N ASN A 243 -17.88 -26.37 6.84
CA ASN A 243 -18.61 -27.39 7.61
C ASN A 243 -19.85 -27.94 6.89
N ALA A 244 -20.39 -27.21 5.91
CA ALA A 244 -21.51 -27.66 5.09
C ALA A 244 -21.11 -28.64 3.96
N TYR A 245 -19.80 -28.83 3.70
CA TYR A 245 -19.30 -29.78 2.70
C TYR A 245 -19.05 -31.20 3.25
N GLU A 246 -19.13 -31.41 4.58
CA GLU A 246 -18.87 -32.71 5.21
C GLU A 246 -20.11 -33.37 5.86
N GLY A 247 -21.31 -32.81 5.73
CA GLY A 247 -22.53 -33.44 6.25
C GLY A 247 -23.80 -32.85 5.66
N GLU A 248 -24.70 -33.74 5.23
CA GLU A 248 -26.06 -33.56 4.73
C GLU A 248 -26.62 -32.13 4.60
N ALA A 249 -27.05 -31.80 3.38
CA ALA A 249 -27.75 -30.58 3.02
C ALA A 249 -29.02 -30.37 3.87
N GLN A 250 -28.92 -29.57 4.94
CA GLN A 250 -30.05 -28.95 5.59
C GLN A 250 -30.14 -27.48 5.18
N THR A 251 -31.30 -27.10 4.66
CA THR A 251 -31.66 -25.74 4.29
C THR A 251 -31.71 -24.86 5.54
N VAL A 252 -30.61 -24.18 5.87
CA VAL A 252 -30.58 -23.19 6.95
C VAL A 252 -31.29 -21.92 6.46
N LYS A 253 -32.47 -21.64 7.01
CA LYS A 253 -33.14 -20.35 6.83
C LYS A 253 -32.34 -19.26 7.54
N LEU A 254 -31.77 -18.34 6.76
CA LEU A 254 -31.16 -17.10 7.24
C LEU A 254 -32.21 -16.22 7.93
N ASN A 255 -32.18 -16.18 9.26
CA ASN A 255 -32.76 -15.08 10.04
C ASN A 255 -31.62 -14.13 10.41
N THR A 256 -31.27 -13.23 9.49
CA THR A 256 -30.42 -12.07 9.80
C THR A 256 -31.29 -10.84 9.68
N ASP A 257 -31.39 -10.07 10.76
CA ASP A 257 -32.20 -8.86 10.84
C ASP A 257 -31.66 -7.81 9.86
N LEU A 258 -32.28 -7.74 8.69
CA LEU A 258 -31.94 -6.86 7.57
C LEU A 258 -32.06 -5.37 7.92
N SER A 259 -32.57 -5.02 9.11
CA SER A 259 -32.70 -3.63 9.55
C SER A 259 -31.36 -2.98 9.90
N GLU A 260 -30.42 -3.70 10.51
CA GLU A 260 -29.09 -3.16 10.87
C GLU A 260 -28.18 -2.96 9.65
N ILE A 261 -28.25 -3.88 8.68
CA ILE A 261 -27.49 -3.79 7.42
C ILE A 261 -28.00 -2.61 6.56
N LYS A 262 -29.32 -2.40 6.52
CA LYS A 262 -29.92 -1.27 5.80
C LYS A 262 -29.63 0.09 6.44
N GLN A 263 -29.39 0.14 7.75
CA GLN A 263 -29.01 1.38 8.43
C GLN A 263 -27.55 1.76 8.16
N ALA A 264 -26.67 0.78 7.90
CA ALA A 264 -25.27 0.98 7.54
C ALA A 264 -25.03 1.29 6.05
N ALA A 265 -25.89 0.77 5.16
CA ALA A 265 -25.77 0.96 3.71
C ALA A 265 -26.69 2.09 3.20
N ARG A 266 -26.28 3.35 3.39
CA ARG A 266 -26.84 4.43 2.55
C ARG A 266 -26.17 4.39 1.18
N LEU A 267 -26.91 3.81 0.23
CA LEU A 267 -26.96 4.11 -1.20
C LEU A 267 -25.66 4.65 -1.82
N GLU A 268 -24.69 3.76 -2.03
CA GLU A 268 -23.69 3.84 -3.12
C GLU A 268 -22.95 2.50 -3.31
N ASP A 269 -23.08 1.54 -2.38
CA ASP A 269 -22.37 0.26 -2.39
C ASP A 269 -23.08 -0.94 -3.07
N TYR A 270 -24.20 -0.74 -3.78
CA TYR A 270 -24.91 -1.87 -4.42
C TYR A 270 -24.13 -2.47 -5.62
N GLU A 271 -23.31 -1.65 -6.31
CA GLU A 271 -22.44 -2.09 -7.41
C GLU A 271 -21.22 -2.88 -6.91
N THR A 272 -20.71 -2.58 -5.71
CA THR A 272 -19.55 -3.25 -5.13
C THR A 272 -19.85 -4.68 -4.69
N ILE A 273 -21.08 -4.93 -4.22
CA ILE A 273 -21.52 -6.26 -3.75
C ILE A 273 -21.76 -7.23 -4.92
N ARG A 274 -22.24 -6.74 -6.08
CA ARG A 274 -22.46 -7.57 -7.28
C ARG A 274 -21.18 -8.21 -7.84
N PHE A 275 -20.01 -7.64 -7.57
CA PHE A 275 -18.74 -8.19 -8.05
C PHE A 275 -18.12 -9.26 -7.13
N GLN A 276 -18.58 -9.38 -5.88
CA GLN A 276 -18.05 -10.35 -4.91
C GLN A 276 -18.91 -11.59 -4.74
N VAL A 277 -20.19 -11.53 -5.11
CA VAL A 277 -21.07 -12.69 -5.14
C VAL A 277 -21.41 -12.94 -6.60
N GLY A 278 -20.74 -13.89 -7.23
CA GLY A 278 -20.99 -14.26 -8.62
C GLY A 278 -22.42 -14.80 -8.79
N GLU A 279 -23.38 -13.90 -9.02
CA GLU A 279 -24.65 -14.25 -9.62
C GLU A 279 -24.42 -14.42 -11.13
N VAL A 280 -24.38 -15.68 -11.54
CA VAL A 280 -24.58 -16.07 -12.93
C VAL A 280 -26.08 -15.97 -13.19
N ASP A 281 -26.53 -14.84 -13.75
CA ASP A 281 -27.88 -14.73 -14.28
C ASP A 281 -27.98 -15.62 -15.54
N ALA A 282 -29.00 -16.48 -15.55
CA ALA A 282 -29.42 -17.31 -16.68
C ALA A 282 -30.15 -16.49 -17.76
#